data_AF-A0A822FAG5-F1
#
_entry.id   AF-A0A822FAG5-F1
#
_cell.length_a   1.000
_cell.length_b   1.000
_cell.length_c   1.000
_cell.angle_alpha   90.00
_cell.angle_beta   90.00
_cell.angle_gamma   90.00
#
_symmetry.space_group_name_H-M   'P 1'
#
loop_
_entity.id
_entity.type
_entity.pdbx_description
1 polymer ?
#
loop_
_entity_poly.entity_id
_entity_poly.type
_entity_poly.pdbx_seq_one_letter_code
_entity_poly.pdbx_strand_id
1 'polypeptide(L)'
;MPLLRLFKYYHLPCRNYSSNLSYFYDDLHICLYYNYEKQCLANCFDFNHNMKFDCLGQSVCVNEGQCFQDTLDCPERAMCICPACFYGTRCQFSSSGFGLSLESM
;
A
#
# COMPACT_ATOMS: atom_id res chain seq x y z
N MET A 1 -13.87 27.18 -1.07
CA MET A 1 -13.95 26.38 0.18
C MET A 1 -14.94 25.20 0.08
N PRO A 2 -14.63 24.09 -0.64
CA PRO A 2 -15.49 22.89 -0.65
C PRO A 2 -14.93 21.70 0.15
N LEU A 3 -13.60 21.57 0.25
CA LEU A 3 -12.89 20.40 0.81
C LEU A 3 -13.29 20.07 2.26
N LEU A 4 -13.46 21.08 3.11
CA LEU A 4 -13.85 20.89 4.53
C LEU A 4 -15.23 20.25 4.73
N ARG A 5 -16.13 20.29 3.73
CA ARG A 5 -17.46 19.63 3.84
C ARG A 5 -17.37 18.13 3.60
N LEU A 6 -16.46 17.67 2.75
CA LEU A 6 -16.33 16.25 2.38
C LEU A 6 -15.77 15.41 3.53
N PHE A 7 -14.77 15.92 4.25
CA PHE A 7 -14.16 15.26 5.41
C PHE A 7 -15.16 14.79 6.47
N LYS A 8 -16.26 15.53 6.68
CA LYS A 8 -17.31 15.15 7.64
C LYS A 8 -17.97 13.81 7.31
N TYR A 9 -17.92 13.38 6.05
CA TYR A 9 -18.56 12.16 5.58
C TYR A 9 -17.62 10.97 5.47
N TYR A 10 -16.33 11.12 5.80
CA TYR A 10 -15.34 10.08 5.57
C TYR A 10 -15.51 8.86 6.49
N HIS A 11 -16.29 8.98 7.57
CA HIS A 11 -16.67 7.85 8.43
C HIS A 11 -17.86 7.03 7.87
N LEU A 12 -18.62 7.56 6.90
CA LEU A 12 -19.82 6.89 6.37
C LEU A 12 -19.53 5.57 5.64
N PRO A 13 -18.45 5.43 4.84
CA PRO A 13 -18.19 4.18 4.13
C PRO A 13 -18.04 3.00 5.08
N CYS A 14 -17.33 3.18 6.21
CA CYS A 14 -17.20 2.16 7.24
C CYS A 14 -18.56 1.77 7.87
N ARG A 15 -19.47 2.74 8.04
CA ARG A 15 -20.79 2.51 8.62
C ARG A 15 -21.73 1.75 7.67
N ASN A 16 -21.64 2.04 6.37
CA ASN A 16 -22.56 1.48 5.36
C ASN A 16 -22.07 0.18 4.72
N TYR A 17 -20.76 -0.02 4.58
CA TYR A 17 -20.17 -1.14 3.82
C TYR A 17 -19.55 -2.26 4.68
N SER A 18 -19.78 -2.25 6.00
CA SER A 18 -19.58 -3.38 6.92
C SER A 18 -18.15 -3.62 7.46
N SER A 19 -18.11 -4.50 8.47
CA SER A 19 -17.11 -4.80 9.50
C SER A 19 -15.68 -5.19 9.08
N ASN A 20 -15.36 -5.19 7.79
CA ASN A 20 -14.03 -5.55 7.26
C ASN A 20 -13.37 -4.45 6.41
N LEU A 21 -14.00 -3.28 6.29
CA LEU A 21 -13.36 -2.15 5.62
C LEU A 21 -12.33 -1.51 6.57
N SER A 22 -11.04 -1.81 6.35
CA SER A 22 -9.96 -1.27 7.18
C SER A 22 -9.51 0.14 6.76
N TYR A 23 -9.73 0.53 5.51
CA TYR A 23 -9.32 1.84 5.00
C TYR A 23 -10.16 2.31 3.80
N PHE A 24 -10.05 3.59 3.48
CA PHE A 24 -10.59 4.26 2.29
C PHE A 24 -9.54 5.27 1.80
N TYR A 25 -9.53 5.57 0.50
CA TYR A 25 -8.70 6.64 -0.03
C TYR A 25 -9.42 7.38 -1.16
N ASP A 26 -9.07 8.65 -1.33
CA ASP A 26 -9.48 9.49 -2.45
C ASP A 26 -8.23 9.99 -3.22
N ASP A 27 -8.30 11.12 -3.93
CA ASP A 27 -7.15 11.65 -4.69
C ASP A 27 -6.10 12.36 -3.81
N LEU A 28 -6.44 12.70 -2.57
CA LEU A 28 -5.65 13.53 -1.67
C LEU A 28 -5.38 12.90 -0.30
N HIS A 29 -6.19 11.93 0.13
CA HIS A 29 -6.14 11.39 1.48
C HIS A 29 -6.26 9.88 1.51
N ILE A 30 -5.62 9.30 2.51
CA ILE A 30 -5.89 7.94 2.98
C ILE A 30 -6.50 8.00 4.38
N CYS A 31 -7.56 7.23 4.60
CA CYS A 31 -8.28 7.14 5.86
C CYS A 31 -8.23 5.72 6.40
N LEU A 32 -7.78 5.57 7.64
CA LEU A 32 -7.79 4.31 8.36
C LEU A 32 -9.00 4.25 9.28
N TYR A 33 -9.80 3.19 9.14
CA TYR A 33 -10.97 2.97 9.96
C TYR A 33 -10.63 2.20 11.23
N TYR A 34 -11.27 2.58 12.32
CA TYR A 34 -11.18 1.86 13.58
C TYR A 34 -12.48 2.00 14.36
N ASN A 35 -12.76 0.99 15.19
CA ASN A 35 -13.95 0.99 16.04
C ASN A 35 -13.57 1.50 17.44
N TYR A 36 -14.28 2.51 17.92
CA TYR A 36 -14.16 3.05 19.28
C TYR A 36 -15.56 3.16 19.87
N GLU A 37 -15.81 2.52 21.01
CA GLU A 37 -17.11 2.56 21.72
C GLU A 37 -18.34 2.29 20.81
N LYS A 38 -18.25 1.29 19.91
CA LYS A 38 -19.29 0.93 18.92
C LYS A 38 -19.56 2.00 17.86
N GLN A 39 -18.69 3.00 17.73
CA GLN A 39 -18.68 3.95 16.63
C GLN A 39 -17.52 3.64 15.71
N CYS A 40 -17.75 3.70 14.39
CA CYS A 40 -16.66 3.67 13.44
C CYS A 40 -16.12 5.08 13.24
N LEU A 41 -14.83 5.23 13.52
CA LEU A 41 -14.08 6.45 13.35
C LEU A 41 -13.06 6.26 12.22
N ALA A 42 -12.62 7.38 11.66
CA ALA A 42 -11.67 7.41 10.56
C ALA A 42 -10.56 8.41 10.89
N ASN A 43 -9.31 7.95 10.87
CA ASN A 43 -8.13 8.83 10.92
C ASN A 43 -7.61 9.01 9.50
N CYS A 44 -7.68 10.23 8.99
CA CYS A 44 -7.30 10.56 7.63
C CYS A 44 -6.03 11.38 7.59
N PHE A 45 -5.19 11.09 6.60
CA PHE A 45 -3.89 11.71 6.40
C PHE A 45 -3.76 12.12 4.93
N ASP A 46 -3.13 13.26 4.68
CA ASP A 46 -2.77 13.66 3.33
C ASP A 46 -1.86 12.59 2.72
N PHE A 47 -2.17 12.18 1.50
CA PHE A 47 -1.44 11.15 0.78
C PHE A 47 -1.30 11.54 -0.68
N ASN A 48 -0.05 11.67 -1.13
CA ASN A 48 0.24 11.91 -2.52
C ASN A 48 0.31 10.57 -3.28
N HIS A 49 -0.80 10.20 -3.94
CA HIS A 49 -0.90 8.98 -4.73
C HIS A 49 0.10 8.92 -5.91
N ASN A 50 0.65 10.06 -6.32
CA ASN A 50 1.63 10.16 -7.39
C ASN A 50 3.08 10.18 -6.88
N MET A 51 3.30 10.07 -5.57
CA MET A 51 4.63 10.05 -4.99
C MET A 51 5.37 8.80 -5.47
N LYS A 52 6.44 9.01 -6.23
CA LYS A 52 7.34 7.95 -6.69
C LYS A 52 8.63 8.04 -5.90
N PHE A 53 9.07 6.90 -5.38
CA PHE A 53 10.39 6.76 -4.79
C PHE A 53 11.25 5.96 -5.76
N ASP A 54 12.46 6.44 -6.01
CA ASP A 54 13.48 5.73 -6.78
C ASP A 54 14.61 5.20 -5.89
N CYS A 55 14.46 5.34 -4.57
CA CYS A 55 15.46 4.95 -3.58
C CYS A 55 16.81 5.63 -3.82
N LEU A 56 16.77 6.92 -4.18
CA LEU A 56 17.94 7.74 -4.54
C LEU A 56 18.76 7.12 -5.68
N GLY A 57 18.08 6.43 -6.59
CA GLY A 57 18.72 5.65 -7.67
C GLY A 57 19.42 4.38 -7.21
N GLN A 58 19.36 4.03 -5.92
CA GLN A 58 19.96 2.84 -5.31
C GLN A 58 18.89 1.83 -4.89
N SER A 59 17.90 1.60 -5.74
CA SER A 59 16.87 0.60 -5.48
C SER A 59 17.48 -0.77 -5.22
N VAL A 60 17.19 -1.34 -4.05
CA VAL A 60 17.55 -2.72 -3.71
C VAL A 60 16.63 -3.74 -4.41
N CYS A 61 15.52 -3.29 -4.97
CA CYS A 61 14.52 -4.11 -5.63
C CYS A 61 15.00 -4.58 -7.00
N VAL A 62 14.84 -5.87 -7.28
CA VAL A 62 15.17 -6.48 -8.58
C VAL A 62 13.89 -6.84 -9.34
N ASN A 63 14.01 -7.33 -10.58
CA ASN A 63 12.89 -7.79 -11.40
C ASN A 63 11.77 -6.74 -11.51
N GLU A 64 12.15 -5.48 -11.79
CA GLU A 64 11.21 -4.36 -11.95
C GLU A 64 10.37 -4.05 -10.70
N GLY A 65 10.82 -4.49 -9.52
CA GLY A 65 10.19 -4.13 -8.24
C GLY A 65 10.19 -2.63 -7.99
N GLN A 66 9.03 -2.09 -7.63
CA GLN A 66 8.90 -0.68 -7.27
C GLN A 66 9.43 -0.46 -5.86
N CYS A 67 10.38 0.46 -5.72
CA CYS A 67 10.95 0.80 -4.43
C CYS A 67 10.07 1.84 -3.71
N PHE A 68 9.95 1.68 -2.39
CA PHE A 68 9.35 2.65 -1.49
C PHE A 68 10.29 2.83 -0.30
N GLN A 69 10.38 4.05 0.21
CA GLN A 69 11.23 4.40 1.35
C GLN A 69 10.44 5.17 2.39
N ASP A 70 10.94 5.22 3.62
CA ASP A 70 10.30 5.87 4.76
C ASP A 70 10.42 7.40 4.73
N THR A 71 11.62 7.93 4.43
CA THR A 71 11.87 9.37 4.33
C THR A 71 12.48 9.73 2.99
N LEU A 72 12.25 10.95 2.50
CA LEU A 72 12.89 11.44 1.27
C LEU A 72 14.40 11.64 1.47
N ASP A 73 14.77 12.29 2.57
CA ASP A 73 16.16 12.53 2.94
C ASP A 73 16.69 11.35 3.77
N CYS A 74 17.81 10.78 3.33
CA CYS A 74 18.54 9.68 4.00
C CYS A 74 17.61 8.55 4.47
N PRO A 75 16.97 7.80 3.56
CA PRO A 75 16.04 6.74 3.94
C PRO A 75 16.72 5.63 4.76
N GLU A 76 16.16 5.31 5.92
CA GLU A 76 16.66 4.24 6.78
C GLU A 76 16.03 2.89 6.43
N ARG A 77 14.82 2.91 5.83
CA ARG A 77 14.08 1.71 5.48
C ARG A 77 13.57 1.81 4.05
N ALA A 78 13.76 0.73 3.32
CA ALA A 78 13.19 0.55 1.99
C ALA A 78 12.39 -0.76 1.93
N MET A 79 11.31 -0.75 1.14
CA MET A 79 10.51 -1.93 0.82
C MET A 79 10.28 -2.02 -0.69
N CYS A 80 10.10 -3.24 -1.17
CA CYS A 80 9.84 -3.53 -2.58
C CYS A 80 8.39 -3.98 -2.76
N ILE A 81 7.68 -3.33 -3.67
CA ILE A 81 6.43 -3.83 -4.22
C ILE A 81 6.76 -4.64 -5.46
N CYS A 82 6.52 -5.94 -5.38
CA CYS A 82 6.86 -6.85 -6.45
C CYS A 82 5.79 -6.89 -7.53
N PRO A 83 6.19 -6.94 -8.82
CA PRO A 83 5.26 -7.23 -9.90
C PRO A 83 4.74 -8.67 -9.79
N ALA A 84 3.69 -8.96 -10.56
CA ALA A 84 3.10 -10.29 -10.60
C ALA A 84 4.16 -11.37 -10.87
N CYS A 85 4.02 -12.51 -10.20
CA CYS A 85 4.92 -13.65 -10.26
C CYS A 85 6.32 -13.47 -9.63
N PHE A 86 6.60 -12.35 -8.96
CA PHE A 86 7.83 -12.17 -8.18
C PHE A 86 7.54 -11.99 -6.70
N TYR A 87 8.47 -12.45 -5.85
CA TYR A 87 8.33 -12.40 -4.40
C TYR A 87 9.68 -12.39 -3.67
N GLY A 88 9.62 -12.26 -2.34
CA GLY A 88 10.78 -12.04 -1.48
C GLY A 88 11.00 -10.56 -1.18
N THR A 89 11.86 -10.27 -0.20
CA THR A 89 12.10 -8.91 0.30
C THR A 89 12.65 -7.94 -0.76
N ARG A 90 13.27 -8.46 -1.82
CA ARG A 90 13.81 -7.69 -2.94
C ARG A 90 13.16 -8.05 -4.28
N CYS A 91 12.08 -8.82 -4.27
CA CYS A 91 11.47 -9.42 -5.47
C CYS A 91 12.41 -10.39 -6.23
N GLN A 92 13.36 -11.00 -5.51
CA GLN A 92 14.42 -11.82 -6.09
C GLN A 92 13.98 -13.22 -6.55
N PHE A 93 12.82 -13.69 -6.09
CA PHE A 93 12.30 -15.01 -6.44
C PHE A 93 11.18 -14.88 -7.46
N SER A 94 11.05 -15.87 -8.33
CA SER A 94 9.98 -15.94 -9.31
C SER A 94 9.15 -17.22 -9.15
N SER A 95 7.84 -17.11 -9.30
CA SER A 95 6.92 -18.24 -9.32
C SER A 95 6.90 -18.95 -10.67
N SER A 96 7.51 -18.40 -11.73
CA SER A 96 7.54 -19.03 -13.06
C SER A 96 8.53 -20.20 -13.17
N GLY A 97 9.32 -20.45 -12.12
CA GLY A 97 10.24 -21.60 -12.02
C GLY A 97 9.65 -22.85 -11.37
N PHE A 98 8.44 -22.78 -10.79
CA PHE A 98 7.74 -23.97 -10.26
C PHE A 98 7.00 -24.70 -11.39
N GLY A 99 7.76 -25.12 -12.42
CA GLY A 99 7.34 -26.28 -13.19
C GLY A 99 7.57 -27.49 -12.29
N LEU A 100 6.50 -28.12 -11.79
CA LEU A 100 6.60 -29.48 -11.28
C LEU A 100 7.15 -30.32 -12.43
N SER A 101 8.45 -30.61 -12.41
CA SER A 101 9.01 -31.67 -13.22
C SER A 101 8.45 -32.97 -12.67
N LEU A 102 7.29 -33.38 -13.20
CA LEU A 102 6.88 -34.77 -13.23
C LEU A 102 7.87 -35.50 -14.15
N GLU A 103 9.09 -35.69 -13.65
CA GLU A 103 9.86 -36.86 -14.02
C GLU A 103 9.19 -38.04 -13.31
N SER A 104 8.02 -38.41 -13.83
CA SER A 104 7.53 -39.76 -13.70
C SER A 104 8.41 -40.62 -14.59
N MET A 105 9.38 -41.29 -13.99
CA MET A 105 9.98 -42.53 -14.49
C MET A 105 10.86 -43.17 -13.42
#